data_AF-A0A959QRI7-F1
#
_entry.id   AF-A0A959QRI7-F1
#
_cell.length_a   1.000
_cell.length_b   1.000
_cell.length_c   1.000
_cell.angle_alpha   90.00
_cell.angle_beta   90.00
_cell.angle_gamma   90.00
#
_symmetry.space_group_name_H-M   'P 1'
#
loop_
_entity.id
_entity.type
_entity.pdbx_description
1 polymer ?
#
loop_
_entity_poly.entity_id
_entity_poly.type
_entity_poly.pdbx_seq_one_letter_code
_entity_poly.pdbx_strand_id
1 'polypeptide(L)'
;MRKPLILLSLTLAFCSPARTDAQTMSITKASSLAANHSQKQESQKVYSFRVGSTTAAHLKDDNNYKIKTADVCYDKAYLSAISDTMFRQGNPKYIWVDLLIDGYVHDGDMDWYNVYINTEGNSNGGNTNIPEETRTAYAEKWIRFVYSLHEPLSKYGSYNMNNINPISVLAMIDPASDFRKVSKSELHFLRLTCNGELRFYMELIKDGIATPDKPLNLDLSSKGFYVYGKRLTREQREKYMNLCEQEFGSNYFNDGSRYSRGPLPENTLAKDIAELTDRIKAADKVLQTAE
;
A
#
# COMPACT_ATOMS: atom_id res chain seq x y z
N MET A 1 -15.21 -2.47 -39.53
CA MET A 1 -14.37 -2.88 -38.38
C MET A 1 -13.14 -1.98 -38.35
N ARG A 2 -12.98 -1.13 -37.31
CA ARG A 2 -11.80 -0.26 -37.14
C ARG A 2 -10.69 -1.07 -36.46
N LYS A 3 -9.51 -1.14 -37.08
CA LYS A 3 -8.30 -1.72 -36.46
C LYS A 3 -7.74 -0.74 -35.44
N PRO A 4 -7.18 -1.19 -34.30
CA PRO A 4 -6.51 -0.29 -33.37
C PRO A 4 -5.21 0.23 -33.99
N LEU A 5 -5.00 1.54 -33.92
CA LEU A 5 -3.75 2.18 -34.26
C LEU A 5 -2.75 1.86 -33.14
N ILE A 6 -1.75 1.03 -33.44
CA ILE A 6 -0.62 0.80 -32.53
C ILE A 6 0.34 1.99 -32.73
N LEU A 7 0.42 2.87 -31.74
CA LEU A 7 1.45 3.91 -31.67
C LEU A 7 2.78 3.22 -31.31
N LEU A 8 3.58 2.91 -32.33
CA LEU A 8 4.97 2.52 -32.16
C LEU A 8 5.82 3.79 -32.01
N SER A 9 6.25 4.09 -30.78
CA SER A 9 7.31 5.07 -30.54
C SER A 9 8.66 4.43 -30.90
N LEU A 10 9.19 4.80 -32.06
CA LEU A 10 10.51 4.39 -32.52
C LEU A 10 11.57 5.33 -31.92
N THR A 11 12.38 4.82 -30.99
CA THR A 11 13.54 5.54 -30.44
C THR A 11 14.75 5.25 -31.33
N LEU A 12 15.20 6.25 -32.09
CA LEU A 12 16.44 6.15 -32.86
C LEU A 12 17.57 6.85 -32.08
N ALA A 13 18.55 6.08 -31.64
CA ALA A 13 19.80 6.58 -31.09
C ALA A 13 20.81 6.74 -32.24
N PHE A 14 21.29 7.96 -32.49
CA PHE A 14 22.41 8.20 -33.41
C PHE A 14 23.68 8.39 -32.60
N CYS A 15 24.60 7.43 -32.70
CA CYS A 15 25.95 7.56 -32.15
C CYS A 15 26.86 8.19 -33.20
N SER A 16 27.37 9.40 -32.94
CA SER A 16 28.47 9.98 -33.71
C SER A 16 29.80 9.63 -33.02
N PRO A 17 30.81 9.09 -33.74
CA PRO A 17 32.06 8.65 -33.14
C PRO A 17 33.04 9.79 -32.75
N ALA A 18 32.66 11.06 -32.91
CA ALA A 18 33.60 12.19 -32.76
C ALA A 18 33.48 12.98 -31.44
N ARG A 19 32.54 12.66 -30.54
CA ARG A 19 32.45 13.27 -29.19
C ARG A 19 31.91 12.26 -28.18
N THR A 20 32.74 11.85 -27.23
CA THR A 20 32.40 10.89 -26.16
C THR A 20 31.61 11.51 -24.99
N ASP A 21 31.41 12.83 -24.99
CA ASP A 21 30.97 13.55 -23.79
C ASP A 21 29.68 14.35 -24.06
N ALA A 22 28.73 13.75 -24.78
CA ALA A 22 27.33 14.19 -24.81
C ALA A 22 26.51 13.22 -25.66
N GLN A 23 25.97 12.17 -25.05
CA GLN A 23 24.85 11.47 -25.67
C GLN A 23 23.59 12.29 -25.41
N THR A 24 23.03 12.83 -26.48
CA THR A 24 21.80 13.63 -26.41
C THR A 24 20.68 12.74 -26.91
N MET A 25 19.72 12.41 -26.05
CA MET A 25 18.49 11.72 -26.46
C MET A 25 17.36 12.74 -26.44
N SER A 26 16.71 12.94 -27.58
CA SER A 26 15.54 13.82 -27.71
C SER A 26 14.27 12.97 -27.73
N ILE A 27 13.38 13.20 -26.77
CA ILE A 27 12.02 12.67 -26.83
C ILE A 27 11.15 13.76 -27.45
N THR A 28 10.78 13.57 -28.72
CA THR A 28 9.89 14.49 -29.42
C THR A 28 8.47 13.94 -29.30
N LYS A 29 7.58 14.65 -28.60
CA LYS A 29 6.16 14.30 -28.60
C LYS A 29 5.57 14.75 -29.95
N ALA A 30 5.38 13.81 -30.87
CA ALA A 30 4.67 14.08 -32.11
C ALA A 30 3.15 14.11 -31.82
N SER A 31 2.56 15.30 -31.86
CA SER A 31 1.10 15.43 -32.00
C SER A 31 0.68 14.97 -33.39
N SER A 32 -0.42 14.23 -33.49
CA SER A 32 -0.93 13.70 -34.76
C SER A 32 -1.06 14.80 -35.80
N LEU A 33 -0.40 14.63 -36.95
CA LEU A 33 -0.56 15.46 -38.13
C LEU A 33 -1.99 15.30 -38.68
N ALA A 34 -2.89 16.16 -38.22
CA ALA A 34 -4.03 16.60 -39.03
C ALA A 34 -3.75 18.04 -39.45
N ALA A 35 -3.96 18.30 -40.73
CA ALA A 35 -3.43 19.39 -41.52
C ALA A 35 -3.56 20.82 -40.93
N ASN A 36 -2.51 21.59 -41.24
CA ASN A 36 -2.44 23.03 -41.44
C ASN A 36 -2.20 23.98 -40.24
N HIS A 37 -1.19 24.82 -40.50
CA HIS A 37 -0.74 26.06 -39.86
C HIS A 37 0.18 26.00 -38.63
N SER A 38 1.40 26.46 -38.90
CA SER A 38 2.51 26.89 -38.04
C SER A 38 2.15 27.20 -36.58
N GLN A 39 2.59 26.33 -35.67
CA GLN A 39 2.90 26.73 -34.30
C GLN A 39 4.38 26.43 -34.03
N LYS A 40 5.09 27.45 -33.56
CA LYS A 40 6.47 27.38 -33.08
C LYS A 40 6.55 26.34 -31.96
N GLN A 41 7.31 25.27 -32.17
CA GLN A 41 7.69 24.36 -31.09
C GLN A 41 8.75 25.05 -30.24
N GLU A 42 8.42 25.35 -28.99
CA GLU A 42 9.40 25.74 -27.98
C GLU A 42 10.13 24.48 -27.48
N SER A 43 11.44 24.44 -27.70
CA SER A 43 12.31 23.39 -27.18
C SER A 43 12.84 23.79 -25.81
N GLN A 44 12.35 23.10 -24.77
CA GLN A 44 12.83 23.30 -23.41
C GLN A 44 14.07 22.42 -23.18
N LYS A 45 15.23 23.06 -22.91
CA LYS A 45 16.49 22.36 -22.54
C LYS A 45 16.39 21.84 -21.10
N VAL A 46 16.84 20.60 -20.87
CA VAL A 46 17.10 20.09 -19.52
C VAL A 46 18.49 19.43 -19.48
N TYR A 47 19.19 19.68 -18.37
CA TYR A 47 20.62 19.55 -18.09
C TYR A 47 21.20 18.12 -18.04
N SER A 48 22.53 18.06 -18.08
CA SER A 48 23.45 16.92 -18.05
C SER A 48 23.81 16.42 -16.64
N PHE A 49 24.16 15.12 -16.50
CA PHE A 49 24.45 14.45 -15.21
C PHE A 49 25.92 14.04 -15.00
N ARG A 50 26.30 13.89 -13.72
CA ARG A 50 27.45 13.12 -13.21
C ARG A 50 26.97 12.22 -12.06
N VAL A 51 27.63 11.07 -11.86
CA VAL A 51 27.38 10.14 -10.73
C VAL A 51 28.62 10.08 -9.86
N GLY A 52 28.46 10.09 -8.54
CA GLY A 52 29.52 9.84 -7.56
C GLY A 52 28.96 9.13 -6.32
N SER A 53 29.75 8.20 -5.79
CA SER A 53 29.44 7.31 -4.68
C SER A 53 29.48 7.97 -3.29
N THR A 54 28.82 7.28 -2.35
CA THR A 54 28.90 7.34 -0.88
C THR A 54 28.18 8.47 -0.12
N THR A 55 27.19 7.99 0.64
CA THR A 55 26.84 8.36 2.02
C THR A 55 25.98 9.58 2.27
N ALA A 56 24.90 9.29 3.01
CA ALA A 56 24.04 10.19 3.75
C ALA A 56 24.78 11.43 4.30
N ALA A 57 24.42 12.59 3.77
CA ALA A 57 24.58 13.87 4.42
C ALA A 57 23.32 14.68 4.12
N HIS A 58 22.56 14.98 5.18
CA HIS A 58 21.43 15.89 5.28
C HIS A 58 20.80 16.40 3.96
N LEU A 59 19.71 15.76 3.52
CA LEU A 59 18.70 16.43 2.71
C LEU A 59 17.77 17.21 3.64
N LYS A 60 18.29 18.29 4.25
CA LYS A 60 17.43 19.34 4.80
C LYS A 60 17.02 20.24 3.64
N ASP A 61 15.71 20.28 3.41
CA ASP A 61 14.97 21.40 2.79
C ASP A 61 15.37 21.86 1.38
N ASP A 62 15.64 20.96 0.43
CA ASP A 62 15.58 21.31 -0.98
C ASP A 62 14.46 20.55 -1.71
N ASN A 63 13.32 21.21 -1.87
CA ASN A 63 12.20 20.71 -2.67
C ASN A 63 12.58 20.49 -4.14
N ASN A 64 13.73 20.99 -4.59
CA ASN A 64 14.27 20.77 -5.95
C ASN A 64 15.19 19.54 -6.04
N TYR A 65 15.39 18.80 -4.95
CA TYR A 65 16.16 17.56 -5.02
C TYR A 65 15.46 16.54 -5.91
N LYS A 66 16.19 16.06 -6.93
CA LYS A 66 15.72 15.02 -7.83
C LYS A 66 16.23 13.66 -7.38
N ILE A 67 15.31 12.74 -7.13
CA ILE A 67 15.63 11.34 -6.86
C ILE A 67 15.92 10.66 -8.20
N LYS A 68 17.14 10.10 -8.35
CA LYS A 68 17.54 9.36 -9.55
C LYS A 68 17.11 7.90 -9.44
N THR A 69 16.33 7.43 -10.42
CA THR A 69 15.61 6.14 -10.38
C THR A 69 15.48 5.62 -11.82
N ALA A 70 15.99 4.43 -12.14
CA ALA A 70 15.97 3.85 -13.50
C ALA A 70 16.29 4.86 -14.62
N ASP A 71 17.34 5.68 -14.43
CA ASP A 71 17.79 6.75 -15.34
C ASP A 71 16.81 7.91 -15.60
N VAL A 72 15.73 7.98 -14.82
CA VAL A 72 14.80 9.11 -14.74
C VAL A 72 14.99 9.84 -13.40
N CYS A 73 14.72 11.14 -13.38
CA CYS A 73 14.84 11.98 -12.19
C CYS A 73 13.46 12.54 -11.82
N TYR A 74 13.06 12.37 -10.55
CA TYR A 74 11.77 12.85 -10.05
C TYR A 74 11.93 13.83 -8.90
N ASP A 75 11.12 14.89 -8.90
CA ASP A 75 11.14 15.89 -7.85
C ASP A 75 10.50 15.32 -6.57
N LYS A 76 11.14 15.54 -5.42
CA LYS A 76 10.59 15.12 -4.11
C LYS A 76 9.15 15.61 -3.90
N ALA A 77 8.87 16.87 -4.26
CA ALA A 77 7.53 17.46 -4.13
C ALA A 77 6.45 16.68 -4.92
N TYR A 78 6.80 16.13 -6.08
CA TYR A 78 5.86 15.32 -6.86
C TYR A 78 5.55 13.99 -6.17
N LEU A 79 6.57 13.33 -5.62
CA LEU A 79 6.39 12.10 -4.84
C LEU A 79 5.64 12.37 -3.53
N SER A 80 5.87 13.51 -2.86
CA SER A 80 5.10 13.92 -1.68
C SER A 80 3.61 14.08 -2.02
N ALA A 81 3.29 14.72 -3.14
CA ALA A 81 1.89 14.84 -3.59
C ALA A 81 1.25 13.47 -3.90
N ILE A 82 2.03 12.51 -4.40
CA ILE A 82 1.58 11.12 -4.59
C ILE A 82 1.29 10.46 -3.24
N SER A 83 2.22 10.56 -2.28
CA SER A 83 2.04 10.03 -0.93
C SER A 83 0.78 10.58 -0.27
N ASP A 84 0.58 11.91 -0.30
CA ASP A 84 -0.61 12.55 0.29
C ASP A 84 -1.90 12.16 -0.41
N THR A 85 -1.85 11.91 -1.73
CA THR A 85 -3.00 11.39 -2.47
C THR A 85 -3.33 9.96 -2.04
N MET A 86 -2.31 9.10 -1.93
CA MET A 86 -2.46 7.72 -1.47
C MET A 86 -2.98 7.65 -0.02
N PHE A 87 -2.44 8.49 0.87
CA PHE A 87 -2.90 8.64 2.25
C PHE A 87 -4.41 8.95 2.28
N ARG A 88 -4.85 9.99 1.55
CA ARG A 88 -6.26 10.40 1.51
C ARG A 88 -7.18 9.37 0.85
N GLN A 89 -6.63 8.52 -0.02
CA GLN A 89 -7.37 7.42 -0.66
C GLN A 89 -7.43 6.16 0.21
N GLY A 90 -6.81 6.15 1.39
CA GLY A 90 -6.78 4.96 2.24
C GLY A 90 -5.81 3.87 1.74
N ASN A 91 -4.80 4.23 0.94
CA ASN A 91 -3.79 3.30 0.44
C ASN A 91 -2.56 3.30 1.38
N PRO A 92 -2.33 2.24 2.19
CA PRO A 92 -1.28 2.24 3.21
C PRO A 92 0.14 2.16 2.60
N LYS A 93 0.28 1.91 1.30
CA LYS A 93 1.57 1.98 0.59
C LYS A 93 2.14 3.39 0.45
N TYR A 94 1.42 4.44 0.89
CA TYR A 94 1.98 5.80 0.95
C TYR A 94 3.29 5.85 1.76
N ILE A 95 3.42 5.00 2.79
CA ILE A 95 4.63 4.89 3.61
C ILE A 95 5.86 4.55 2.76
N TRP A 96 5.75 3.65 1.78
CA TRP A 96 6.86 3.31 0.90
C TRP A 96 7.30 4.49 0.02
N VAL A 97 6.36 5.37 -0.36
CA VAL A 97 6.67 6.60 -1.10
C VAL A 97 7.44 7.57 -0.21
N ASP A 98 7.00 7.75 1.04
CA ASP A 98 7.70 8.58 2.02
C ASP A 98 9.10 8.04 2.31
N LEU A 99 9.26 6.73 2.54
CA LEU A 99 10.56 6.10 2.80
C LEU A 99 11.54 6.31 1.64
N LEU A 100 11.05 6.30 0.41
CA LEU A 100 11.85 6.59 -0.78
C LEU A 100 12.26 8.07 -0.83
N ILE A 101 11.34 8.99 -0.51
CA ILE A 101 11.62 10.43 -0.45
C ILE A 101 12.71 10.73 0.58
N ASP A 102 12.66 10.04 1.71
CA ASP A 102 13.62 10.20 2.81
C ASP A 102 14.93 9.43 2.58
N GLY A 103 14.95 8.53 1.59
CA GLY A 103 16.14 7.76 1.20
C GLY A 103 16.42 6.55 2.07
N TYR A 104 15.41 6.00 2.77
CA TYR A 104 15.52 4.75 3.53
C TYR A 104 15.30 3.49 2.70
N VAL A 105 14.68 3.64 1.52
CA VAL A 105 14.57 2.61 0.49
C VAL A 105 14.99 3.21 -0.85
N HIS A 106 15.51 2.41 -1.78
CA HIS A 106 15.89 2.88 -3.11
C HIS A 106 15.13 2.17 -4.23
N ASP A 107 15.00 2.88 -5.35
CA ASP A 107 14.36 2.36 -6.55
C ASP A 107 15.18 1.22 -7.16
N GLY A 108 14.49 0.14 -7.51
CA GLY A 108 15.11 -1.02 -8.14
C GLY A 108 15.95 -1.88 -7.19
N ASP A 109 15.98 -1.57 -5.90
CA ASP A 109 16.61 -2.44 -4.91
C ASP A 109 15.94 -3.80 -4.91
N MET A 110 16.75 -4.85 -5.06
CA MET A 110 16.29 -6.24 -4.94
C MET A 110 16.36 -6.73 -3.49
N ASP A 111 16.73 -5.85 -2.56
CA ASP A 111 16.72 -6.16 -1.14
C ASP A 111 15.29 -6.34 -0.66
N TRP A 112 15.11 -7.34 0.20
CA TRP A 112 13.85 -7.52 0.91
C TRP A 112 13.76 -6.46 2.01
N TYR A 113 12.67 -5.70 2.01
CA TYR A 113 12.42 -4.67 3.00
C TYR A 113 11.39 -5.15 4.01
N ASN A 114 11.72 -5.05 5.28
CA ASN A 114 10.81 -5.28 6.37
C ASN A 114 10.71 -4.00 7.20
N VAL A 115 9.55 -3.35 7.11
CA VAL A 115 9.28 -2.05 7.74
C VAL A 115 8.26 -2.26 8.83
N TYR A 116 8.62 -1.86 10.05
CA TYR A 116 7.70 -1.74 11.16
C TYR A 116 7.72 -0.30 11.71
N ILE A 117 6.53 0.29 11.79
CA ILE A 117 6.31 1.58 12.43
C ILE A 117 5.40 1.33 13.60
N ASN A 118 5.96 1.33 14.81
CA ASN A 118 5.19 1.11 16.03
C ASN A 118 4.64 2.42 16.58
N THR A 119 3.38 2.42 17.01
CA THR A 119 2.75 3.59 17.64
C THR A 119 3.02 3.68 19.14
N GLU A 120 3.43 2.58 19.77
CA GLU A 120 3.79 2.52 21.19
C GLU A 120 5.26 2.10 21.35
N GLY A 121 6.18 3.08 21.38
CA GLY A 121 7.54 2.91 21.90
C GLY A 121 8.64 2.38 20.97
N ASN A 122 9.87 2.52 21.46
CA ASN A 122 11.15 2.28 20.76
C ASN A 122 11.49 0.79 20.66
N SER A 123 11.03 0.12 19.62
CA SER A 123 11.65 -1.13 19.18
C SER A 123 12.15 -0.99 17.74
N ASN A 124 13.29 -1.63 17.44
CA ASN A 124 13.91 -1.64 16.11
C ASN A 124 12.99 -2.37 15.15
N GLY A 125 12.18 -1.59 14.45
CA GLY A 125 11.07 -2.07 13.67
C GLY A 125 11.48 -2.57 12.30
N GLY A 126 12.29 -3.62 12.21
CA GLY A 126 12.64 -4.29 10.95
C GLY A 126 14.07 -4.08 10.48
N ASN A 127 14.35 -4.43 9.21
CA ASN A 127 15.70 -4.33 8.63
C ASN A 127 15.97 -2.96 7.97
N THR A 128 14.94 -2.10 7.89
CA THR A 128 15.07 -0.73 7.41
C THR A 128 15.50 0.17 8.57
N ASN A 129 16.71 0.73 8.49
CA ASN A 129 17.27 1.54 9.57
C ASN A 129 16.74 2.98 9.50
N ILE A 130 15.62 3.24 10.18
CA ILE A 130 14.99 4.56 10.27
C ILE A 130 15.38 5.22 11.62
N PRO A 131 15.95 6.43 11.62
CA PRO A 131 16.22 7.22 12.83
C PRO A 131 14.97 7.41 13.70
N GLU A 132 15.16 7.49 15.02
CA GLU A 132 14.07 7.57 15.99
C GLU A 132 13.10 8.73 15.74
N GLU A 133 13.62 9.93 15.52
CA GLU A 133 12.81 11.14 15.25
C GLU A 133 11.89 10.93 14.03
N THR A 134 12.44 10.38 12.96
CA THR A 134 11.68 10.07 11.74
C THR A 134 10.65 8.96 11.97
N ARG A 135 10.96 7.93 12.79
CA ARG A 135 10.00 6.87 13.14
C ARG A 135 8.79 7.44 13.89
N THR A 136 8.99 8.40 14.79
CA THR A 136 7.89 9.07 15.51
C THR A 136 6.97 9.80 14.54
N ALA A 137 7.53 10.56 13.60
CA ALA A 137 6.73 11.25 12.57
C ALA A 137 5.92 10.27 11.70
N TYR A 138 6.52 9.13 11.34
CA TYR A 138 5.83 8.05 10.64
C TYR A 138 4.69 7.44 11.47
N ALA A 139 4.93 7.18 12.75
CA ALA A 139 3.92 6.64 13.66
C ALA A 139 2.72 7.59 13.80
N GLU A 140 2.98 8.90 13.95
CA GLU A 140 1.91 9.90 13.98
C GLU A 140 1.13 9.97 12.66
N LYS A 141 1.81 9.94 11.51
CA LYS A 141 1.15 9.90 10.21
C LYS A 141 0.32 8.61 10.06
N TRP A 142 0.84 7.47 10.49
CA TRP A 142 0.13 6.20 10.50
C TRP A 142 -1.12 6.24 11.39
N ILE A 143 -1.03 6.83 12.59
CA ILE A 143 -2.19 7.01 13.47
C ILE A 143 -3.30 7.80 12.77
N ARG A 144 -2.94 8.93 12.15
CA ARG A 144 -3.90 9.74 11.37
C ARG A 144 -4.49 8.96 10.20
N PHE A 145 -3.68 8.15 9.51
CA PHE A 145 -4.14 7.29 8.43
C PHE A 145 -5.19 6.29 8.93
N VAL A 146 -4.91 5.56 10.01
CA VAL A 146 -5.84 4.56 10.57
C VAL A 146 -7.17 5.20 10.96
N TYR A 147 -7.13 6.36 11.62
CA TYR A 147 -8.35 7.08 11.96
C TYR A 147 -9.10 7.60 10.72
N SER A 148 -8.42 8.02 9.67
CA SER A 148 -9.08 8.42 8.41
C SER A 148 -9.85 7.28 7.73
N LEU A 149 -9.56 6.03 8.09
CA LEU A 149 -10.28 4.85 7.63
C LEU A 149 -11.49 4.49 8.52
N HIS A 150 -11.75 5.23 9.60
CA HIS A 150 -12.71 4.86 10.65
C HIS A 150 -12.40 3.49 11.29
N GLU A 151 -11.12 3.16 11.35
CA GLU A 151 -10.64 1.91 11.95
C GLU A 151 -9.99 2.21 13.31
N PRO A 152 -10.19 1.34 14.32
CA PRO A 152 -9.52 1.50 15.60
C PRO A 152 -8.05 1.14 15.47
N LEU A 153 -7.19 1.90 16.16
CA LEU A 153 -5.80 1.49 16.35
C LEU A 153 -5.76 0.09 17.00
N SER A 154 -4.97 -0.80 16.41
CA SER A 154 -4.65 -2.09 16.99
C SER A 154 -3.91 -1.88 18.31
N LYS A 155 -4.11 -2.75 19.31
CA LYS A 155 -3.26 -2.79 20.53
C LYS A 155 -1.79 -3.06 20.19
N TYR A 156 -1.54 -3.67 19.04
CA TYR A 156 -0.20 -3.87 18.50
C TYR A 156 0.24 -2.77 17.55
N GLY A 157 -0.62 -1.75 17.34
CA GLY A 157 -0.31 -0.39 16.89
C GLY A 157 0.32 -0.17 15.53
N SER A 158 0.87 -1.20 14.91
CA SER A 158 2.04 -0.99 14.06
C SER A 158 1.72 -1.23 12.60
N TYR A 159 2.23 -0.36 11.74
CA TYR A 159 2.44 -0.74 10.35
C TYR A 159 3.48 -1.84 10.33
N ASN A 160 3.21 -2.93 9.63
CA ASN A 160 4.16 -4.02 9.43
C ASN A 160 3.94 -4.57 8.02
N MET A 161 4.86 -4.27 7.11
CA MET A 161 4.85 -4.85 5.78
C MET A 161 6.24 -5.34 5.40
N ASN A 162 6.27 -6.57 4.91
CA ASN A 162 7.40 -7.12 4.19
C ASN A 162 7.17 -6.88 2.69
N ASN A 163 8.12 -6.23 2.04
CA ASN A 163 8.17 -6.15 0.60
C ASN A 163 9.39 -6.94 0.07
N ILE A 164 9.06 -8.00 -0.66
CA ILE A 164 10.05 -8.91 -1.29
C ILE A 164 10.26 -8.50 -2.75
N ASN A 165 9.38 -7.65 -3.30
CA ASN A 165 9.49 -7.16 -4.66
C ASN A 165 10.26 -5.85 -4.69
N PRO A 166 11.01 -5.57 -5.76
CA PRO A 166 11.69 -4.30 -5.91
C PRO A 166 10.72 -3.12 -5.81
N ILE A 167 11.10 -2.13 -5.01
CA ILE A 167 10.41 -0.84 -4.98
C ILE A 167 10.63 -0.20 -6.35
N SER A 168 9.54 0.12 -7.06
CA SER A 168 9.62 0.75 -8.38
C SER A 168 8.91 2.10 -8.38
N VAL A 169 9.67 3.16 -8.64
CA VAL A 169 9.11 4.50 -8.76
C VAL A 169 8.20 4.61 -9.96
N LEU A 170 8.47 3.86 -11.04
CA LEU A 170 7.56 3.75 -12.17
C LEU A 170 6.17 3.23 -11.75
N ALA A 171 6.12 2.25 -10.84
CA ALA A 171 4.84 1.79 -10.29
C ALA A 171 4.18 2.87 -9.40
N MET A 172 4.95 3.64 -8.63
CA MET A 172 4.40 4.70 -7.79
C MET A 172 3.78 5.85 -8.58
N ILE A 173 4.38 6.23 -9.71
CA ILE A 173 3.90 7.36 -10.52
C ILE A 173 2.75 6.98 -11.45
N ASP A 174 2.66 5.72 -11.88
CA ASP A 174 1.57 5.24 -12.76
C ASP A 174 0.28 5.04 -11.95
N PRO A 175 -0.77 5.85 -12.16
CA PRO A 175 -2.04 5.71 -11.45
C PRO A 175 -2.74 4.38 -11.71
N ALA A 176 -2.43 3.69 -12.81
CA ALA A 176 -3.02 2.40 -13.18
C ALA A 176 -2.32 1.20 -12.51
N SER A 177 -1.15 1.41 -11.89
CA SER A 177 -0.37 0.34 -11.28
C SER A 177 -1.08 -0.29 -10.09
N ASP A 178 -0.74 -1.55 -9.80
CA ASP A 178 -1.25 -2.23 -8.60
C ASP A 178 -0.72 -1.60 -7.30
N PHE A 179 0.43 -0.91 -7.36
CA PHE A 179 0.95 -0.14 -6.24
C PHE A 179 -0.01 0.99 -5.85
N ARG A 180 -0.67 1.62 -6.82
CA ARG A 180 -1.63 2.71 -6.61
C ARG A 180 -3.03 2.26 -6.20
N LYS A 181 -3.33 0.97 -6.30
CA LYS A 181 -4.62 0.40 -5.88
C LYS A 181 -4.64 0.06 -4.39
N VAL A 182 -5.76 0.36 -3.74
CA VAL A 182 -6.07 -0.10 -2.38
C VAL A 182 -6.50 -1.56 -2.47
N SER A 183 -5.81 -2.43 -1.73
CA SER A 183 -6.19 -3.84 -1.61
C SER A 183 -6.80 -4.10 -0.24
N LYS A 184 -8.03 -4.64 -0.20
CA LYS A 184 -8.65 -5.05 1.06
C LYS A 184 -7.86 -6.15 1.78
N SER A 185 -7.17 -7.02 1.04
CA SER A 185 -6.31 -8.04 1.65
C SER A 185 -5.09 -7.45 2.34
N GLU A 186 -4.56 -6.35 1.81
CA GLU A 186 -3.46 -5.60 2.42
C GLU A 186 -3.93 -4.88 3.69
N LEU A 187 -5.10 -4.24 3.64
CA LEU A 187 -5.74 -3.66 4.83
C LEU A 187 -6.02 -4.73 5.90
N HIS A 188 -6.54 -5.90 5.50
CA HIS A 188 -6.81 -7.00 6.43
C HIS A 188 -5.53 -7.54 7.06
N PHE A 189 -4.45 -7.68 6.29
CA PHE A 189 -3.13 -8.06 6.80
C PHE A 189 -2.61 -7.06 7.85
N LEU A 190 -2.85 -5.77 7.61
CA LEU A 190 -2.55 -4.68 8.54
C LEU A 190 -3.55 -4.53 9.69
N ARG A 191 -4.56 -5.43 9.78
CA ARG A 191 -5.63 -5.42 10.79
C ARG A 191 -6.49 -4.14 10.76
N LEU A 192 -6.72 -3.62 9.57
CA LEU A 192 -7.53 -2.43 9.29
C LEU A 192 -8.86 -2.78 8.64
N THR A 193 -9.49 -3.86 9.13
CA THR A 193 -10.81 -4.31 8.66
C THR A 193 -11.71 -4.69 9.84
N CYS A 194 -11.59 -4.01 10.98
CA CYS A 194 -12.36 -4.31 12.19
C CYS A 194 -13.87 -4.19 11.95
N ASN A 195 -14.32 -3.25 11.12
CA ASN A 195 -15.73 -3.18 10.71
C ASN A 195 -16.19 -4.45 9.97
N GLY A 196 -15.34 -4.96 9.07
CA GLY A 196 -15.59 -6.20 8.35
C GLY A 196 -15.56 -7.43 9.25
N GLU A 197 -14.62 -7.49 10.20
CA GLU A 197 -14.56 -8.53 11.24
C GLU A 197 -15.83 -8.55 12.10
N LEU A 198 -16.32 -7.38 12.52
CA LEU A 198 -17.54 -7.25 13.29
C LEU A 198 -18.74 -7.81 12.52
N ARG A 199 -18.91 -7.38 11.25
CA ARG A 199 -19.98 -7.89 10.39
C ARG A 199 -19.88 -9.41 10.21
N PHE A 200 -18.68 -9.93 9.97
CA PHE A 200 -18.43 -11.35 9.80
C PHE A 200 -18.83 -12.16 11.05
N TYR A 201 -18.47 -11.70 12.25
CA TYR A 201 -18.87 -12.36 13.51
C TYR A 201 -20.37 -12.31 13.76
N MET A 202 -21.02 -11.18 13.48
CA MET A 202 -22.46 -11.05 13.62
C MET A 202 -23.23 -11.98 12.67
N GLU A 203 -22.78 -12.12 11.42
CA GLU A 203 -23.40 -13.05 10.46
C GLU A 203 -23.24 -14.52 10.88
N LEU A 204 -22.09 -14.90 11.46
CA LEU A 204 -21.89 -16.26 11.99
C LEU A 204 -22.89 -16.61 13.11
N ILE A 205 -23.19 -15.66 14.00
CA ILE A 205 -24.19 -15.84 15.06
C ILE A 205 -25.59 -15.89 14.47
N LYS A 206 -25.91 -14.96 13.57
CA LYS A 206 -27.22 -14.86 12.92
C LYS A 206 -27.60 -16.13 12.16
N ASP A 207 -26.64 -16.78 11.51
CA ASP A 207 -26.85 -18.04 10.80
C ASP A 207 -26.84 -19.28 11.72
N GLY A 208 -26.64 -19.11 13.03
CA GLY A 208 -26.52 -20.21 13.99
C GLY A 208 -25.28 -21.08 13.80
N ILE A 209 -24.26 -20.57 13.13
CA ILE A 209 -23.00 -21.28 12.86
C ILE A 209 -22.05 -21.17 14.06
N ALA A 210 -22.01 -20.00 14.69
CA ALA A 210 -21.26 -19.74 15.92
C ALA A 210 -22.19 -19.42 17.09
N THR A 211 -21.79 -19.77 18.32
CA THR A 211 -22.57 -19.41 19.51
C THR A 211 -21.90 -18.25 20.26
N PRO A 212 -22.66 -17.24 20.73
CA PRO A 212 -22.09 -16.05 21.37
C PRO A 212 -21.29 -16.36 22.65
N ASP A 213 -21.66 -17.43 23.35
CA ASP A 213 -21.13 -17.85 24.65
C ASP A 213 -19.84 -18.67 24.56
N LYS A 214 -19.36 -19.01 23.36
CA LYS A 214 -18.16 -19.83 23.15
C LYS A 214 -17.04 -19.05 22.47
N PRO A 215 -15.77 -19.37 22.75
CA PRO A 215 -14.64 -18.76 22.05
C PRO A 215 -14.62 -19.23 20.61
N LEU A 216 -14.59 -18.32 19.63
CA LEU A 216 -14.61 -18.68 18.22
C LEU A 216 -13.41 -19.58 17.84
N ASN A 217 -13.70 -20.73 17.23
CA ASN A 217 -12.71 -21.58 16.59
C ASN A 217 -13.04 -21.67 15.10
N LEU A 218 -12.17 -21.13 14.26
CA LEU A 218 -12.37 -20.91 12.84
C LEU A 218 -11.16 -21.41 12.05
N ASP A 219 -11.41 -22.11 10.95
CA ASP A 219 -10.39 -22.44 9.96
C ASP A 219 -10.98 -22.31 8.56
N LEU A 220 -10.50 -21.32 7.81
CA LEU A 220 -10.89 -21.02 6.43
C LEU A 220 -9.71 -21.35 5.52
N SER A 221 -9.91 -22.30 4.60
CA SER A 221 -8.86 -22.70 3.65
C SER A 221 -9.47 -23.34 2.39
N SER A 222 -8.62 -23.66 1.41
CA SER A 222 -8.97 -24.42 0.21
C SER A 222 -9.51 -25.83 0.51
N LYS A 223 -9.23 -26.38 1.70
CA LYS A 223 -9.81 -27.67 2.13
C LYS A 223 -11.27 -27.52 2.55
N GLY A 224 -11.68 -26.33 2.93
CA GLY A 224 -13.03 -26.01 3.37
C GLY A 224 -13.04 -24.97 4.48
N PHE A 225 -14.25 -24.55 4.82
CA PHE A 225 -14.52 -23.62 5.91
C PHE A 225 -15.06 -24.42 7.09
N TYR A 226 -14.42 -24.26 8.25
CA TYR A 226 -14.74 -24.99 9.46
C TYR A 226 -14.97 -24.03 10.61
N VAL A 227 -16.07 -24.23 11.35
CA VAL A 227 -16.37 -23.53 12.60
C VAL A 227 -16.56 -24.58 13.68
N TYR A 228 -15.83 -24.46 14.79
CA TYR A 228 -15.76 -25.49 15.84
C TYR A 228 -15.42 -26.89 15.31
N GLY A 229 -14.55 -26.96 14.29
CA GLY A 229 -14.18 -28.21 13.62
C GLY A 229 -15.27 -28.80 12.72
N LYS A 230 -16.47 -28.23 12.69
CA LYS A 230 -17.56 -28.65 11.79
C LYS A 230 -17.43 -27.93 10.46
N ARG A 231 -17.41 -28.70 9.37
CA ARG A 231 -17.40 -28.16 8.00
C ARG A 231 -18.71 -27.47 7.69
N LEU A 232 -18.65 -26.27 7.11
CA LEU A 232 -19.83 -25.57 6.60
C LEU A 232 -20.46 -26.32 5.42
N THR A 233 -21.77 -26.17 5.25
CA THR A 233 -22.49 -26.64 4.06
C THR A 233 -21.99 -25.91 2.80
N ARG A 234 -22.39 -26.37 1.62
CA ARG A 234 -22.01 -25.72 0.36
C ARG A 234 -22.53 -24.29 0.31
N GLU A 235 -23.80 -24.10 0.64
CA GLU A 235 -24.51 -22.83 0.60
C GLU A 235 -23.92 -21.84 1.61
N GLN A 236 -23.64 -22.30 2.83
CA GLN A 236 -22.94 -21.49 3.83
C GLN A 236 -21.53 -21.13 3.35
N ARG A 237 -20.76 -22.10 2.83
CA ARG A 237 -19.41 -21.83 2.34
C ARG A 237 -19.42 -20.77 1.24
N GLU A 238 -20.31 -20.87 0.26
CA GLU A 238 -20.43 -19.86 -0.82
C GLU A 238 -20.78 -18.48 -0.26
N LYS A 239 -21.70 -18.40 0.71
CA LYS A 239 -22.00 -17.15 1.43
C LYS A 239 -20.75 -16.55 2.10
N TYR A 240 -20.02 -17.35 2.88
CA TYR A 240 -18.87 -16.85 3.64
C TYR A 240 -17.65 -16.60 2.76
N MET A 241 -17.48 -17.30 1.63
CA MET A 241 -16.48 -16.95 0.62
C MET A 241 -16.71 -15.53 0.10
N ASN A 242 -17.95 -15.21 -0.28
CA ASN A 242 -18.30 -13.87 -0.77
C ASN A 242 -18.16 -12.81 0.32
N LEU A 243 -18.55 -13.13 1.56
CA LEU A 243 -18.39 -12.22 2.69
C LEU A 243 -16.92 -11.95 3.01
N CYS A 244 -16.07 -12.98 3.02
CA CYS A 244 -14.63 -12.82 3.21
C CYS A 244 -13.99 -12.03 2.07
N GLU A 245 -14.37 -12.27 0.82
CA GLU A 245 -13.87 -11.49 -0.31
C GLU A 245 -14.28 -10.02 -0.20
N GLN A 246 -15.53 -9.76 0.19
CA GLN A 246 -16.03 -8.41 0.41
C GLN A 246 -15.32 -7.71 1.57
N GLU A 247 -15.13 -8.36 2.71
CA GLU A 247 -14.62 -7.70 3.93
C GLU A 247 -13.10 -7.74 4.06
N PHE A 248 -12.47 -8.79 3.55
CA PHE A 248 -11.04 -9.06 3.74
C PHE A 248 -10.26 -9.12 2.42
N GLY A 249 -10.92 -9.02 1.25
CA GLY A 249 -10.26 -9.11 -0.05
C GLY A 249 -9.69 -10.49 -0.37
N SER A 250 -10.09 -11.53 0.36
CA SER A 250 -9.69 -12.92 0.14
C SER A 250 -10.90 -13.83 0.35
N ASN A 251 -11.07 -14.82 -0.52
CA ASN A 251 -12.11 -15.84 -0.35
C ASN A 251 -11.60 -17.11 0.34
N TYR A 252 -10.31 -17.19 0.71
CA TYR A 252 -9.59 -18.30 1.38
C TYR A 252 -9.73 -19.70 0.78
N PHE A 253 -10.60 -19.90 -0.20
CA PHE A 253 -10.92 -21.21 -0.77
C PHE A 253 -10.19 -21.40 -2.11
N ASN A 254 -10.22 -20.38 -2.97
CA ASN A 254 -9.68 -20.45 -4.33
C ASN A 254 -8.26 -19.88 -4.44
N ASP A 255 -7.88 -18.93 -3.57
CA ASP A 255 -6.61 -18.22 -3.65
C ASP A 255 -5.45 -18.94 -2.92
N GLY A 256 -5.73 -20.06 -2.25
CA GLY A 256 -4.75 -20.86 -1.52
C GLY A 256 -4.31 -20.27 -0.17
N SER A 257 -4.84 -19.10 0.21
CA SER A 257 -4.59 -18.50 1.51
C SER A 257 -5.34 -19.24 2.63
N ARG A 258 -5.00 -18.94 3.89
CA ARG A 258 -5.64 -19.53 5.06
C ARG A 258 -5.88 -18.48 6.13
N TYR A 259 -7.04 -18.54 6.76
CA TYR A 259 -7.33 -17.79 7.97
C TYR A 259 -7.76 -18.73 9.07
N SER A 260 -7.01 -18.74 10.18
CA SER A 260 -7.31 -19.56 11.34
C SER A 260 -7.35 -18.72 12.60
N ARG A 261 -8.39 -18.93 13.41
CA ARG A 261 -8.52 -18.38 14.75
C ARG A 261 -8.81 -19.53 15.71
N GLY A 262 -7.89 -19.79 16.63
CA GLY A 262 -8.07 -20.81 17.67
C GLY A 262 -8.93 -20.30 18.83
N PRO A 263 -9.51 -21.20 19.64
CA PRO A 263 -10.25 -20.80 20.82
C PRO A 263 -9.28 -20.20 21.86
N LEU A 264 -9.53 -18.96 22.26
CA LEU A 264 -8.92 -18.37 23.45
C LEU A 264 -9.91 -18.56 24.61
N PRO A 265 -9.65 -19.45 25.57
CA PRO A 265 -10.63 -19.85 26.60
C PRO A 265 -11.26 -18.68 27.37
N GLU A 266 -10.54 -17.58 27.51
CA GLU A 266 -10.91 -16.36 28.22
C GLU A 266 -11.81 -15.38 27.43
N ASN A 267 -12.05 -15.62 26.13
CA ASN A 267 -12.75 -14.70 25.24
C ASN A 267 -13.90 -15.38 24.47
N THR A 268 -15.13 -15.12 24.90
CA THR A 268 -16.33 -15.54 24.16
C THR A 268 -16.52 -14.67 22.92
N LEU A 269 -17.19 -15.20 21.89
CA LEU A 269 -17.48 -14.44 20.68
C LEU A 269 -18.32 -13.16 20.97
N ALA A 270 -19.23 -13.21 21.94
CA ALA A 270 -19.98 -12.04 22.38
C ALA A 270 -19.06 -10.95 22.97
N LYS A 271 -18.05 -11.34 23.76
CA LYS A 271 -17.08 -10.42 24.34
C LYS A 271 -16.20 -9.81 23.24
N ASP A 272 -15.75 -10.61 22.28
CA ASP A 272 -15.00 -10.14 21.11
C ASP A 272 -15.81 -9.10 20.30
N ILE A 273 -17.09 -9.38 20.06
CA ILE A 273 -18.00 -8.44 19.37
C ILE A 273 -18.17 -7.15 20.16
N ALA A 274 -18.38 -7.23 21.47
CA ALA A 274 -18.54 -6.05 22.32
C ALA A 274 -17.27 -5.18 22.33
N GLU A 275 -16.10 -5.79 22.53
CA GLU A 275 -14.81 -5.09 22.50
C GLU A 275 -14.56 -4.44 21.13
N LEU A 276 -14.82 -5.15 20.05
CA LEU A 276 -14.63 -4.63 18.70
C LEU A 276 -15.59 -3.45 18.42
N THR A 277 -16.84 -3.57 18.85
CA THR A 277 -17.85 -2.50 18.73
C THR A 277 -17.43 -1.25 19.50
N ASP A 278 -16.94 -1.41 20.72
CA ASP A 278 -16.51 -0.29 21.56
C ASP A 278 -15.27 0.39 20.99
N ARG A 279 -14.32 -0.39 20.46
CA ARG A 279 -13.13 0.13 19.77
C ARG A 279 -13.49 0.95 18.53
N ILE A 280 -14.40 0.45 17.69
CA ILE A 280 -14.87 1.18 16.49
C ILE A 280 -15.53 2.50 16.89
N LYS A 281 -16.45 2.48 17.86
CA LYS A 281 -17.10 3.71 18.36
C LYS A 281 -16.10 4.72 18.95
N ALA A 282 -15.08 4.24 19.64
CA ALA A 282 -14.03 5.11 20.18
C ALA A 282 -13.22 5.78 19.06
N ALA A 283 -12.90 5.04 17.98
CA ALA A 283 -12.21 5.60 16.80
C ALA A 283 -13.04 6.69 16.12
N ASP A 284 -14.34 6.45 15.92
CA ASP A 284 -15.25 7.44 15.34
C ASP A 284 -15.34 8.72 16.19
N LYS A 285 -15.32 8.59 17.51
CA LYS A 285 -15.34 9.73 18.42
C LYS A 285 -14.06 10.58 18.31
N VAL A 286 -12.90 9.95 18.14
CA VAL A 286 -11.63 10.68 17.95
C VAL A 286 -11.70 11.54 16.68
N LEU A 287 -12.26 11.00 15.60
CA LEU A 287 -12.41 11.72 14.34
C LEU A 287 -13.33 12.94 14.48
N GLN A 288 -14.45 12.81 15.19
CA GLN A 288 -15.38 13.92 15.46
C GLN A 288 -14.77 15.05 16.30
N THR A 289 -13.74 14.77 17.09
CA THR A 289 -13.05 15.82 17.88
C THR A 289 -11.90 16.50 17.14
N ALA A 290 -11.51 15.98 15.99
CA ALA A 290 -10.42 16.50 15.16
C ALA A 290 -10.89 17.46 14.06
N GLU A 291 -12.19 17.51 13.78
CA GLU A 291 -12.86 18.46 12.87
C GLU A 291 -13.31 19.74 13.59
#